data_AF-A0A397WNT4-F1
#
_entry.id   AF-A0A397WNT4-F1
#
_cell.length_a   1.000
_cell.length_b   1.000
_cell.length_c   1.000
_cell.angle_alpha   90.00
_cell.angle_beta   90.00
_cell.angle_gamma   90.00
#
_symmetry.space_group_name_H-M   'P 1'
#
loop_
_entity.id
_entity.type
_entity.pdbx_description
1 polymer ?
#
loop_
_entity_poly.entity_id
_entity_poly.type
_entity_poly.pdbx_seq_one_letter_code
_entity_poly.pdbx_strand_id
1 'polypeptide(L)'
;MLQTNWSRHWKKYNRIDYRGWIKFVNRAYRDFSRYIKVKNPKIIELGAGTGLNSLLLAKILNAKKVVLVDNNDEALKISKINFKK
;
A
#
# COMPACT_ATOMS: atom_id res chain seq x y z
N MET A 1 6.78 -21.86 3.92
CA MET A 1 6.16 -20.81 4.76
C MET A 1 4.89 -21.37 5.38
N LEU A 2 4.67 -21.20 6.68
CA LEU A 2 3.51 -21.76 7.38
C LEU A 2 2.20 -21.17 6.81
N GLN A 3 1.25 -22.01 6.40
CA GLN A 3 -0.04 -21.54 5.89
C GLN A 3 -0.92 -21.08 7.05
N THR A 4 -0.96 -19.77 7.30
CA THR A 4 -1.85 -19.15 8.28
C THR A 4 -3.16 -18.67 7.62
N ASN A 5 -4.19 -18.41 8.43
CA ASN A 5 -5.40 -17.69 7.97
C ASN A 5 -5.04 -16.37 7.25
N TRP A 6 -3.97 -15.69 7.70
CA TRP A 6 -3.44 -14.48 7.08
C TRP A 6 -2.87 -14.73 5.67
N SER A 7 -2.08 -15.78 5.47
CA SER A 7 -1.58 -16.13 4.13
C SER A 7 -2.69 -16.53 3.15
N ARG A 8 -3.74 -17.20 3.63
CA ARG A 8 -4.93 -17.58 2.84
C ARG A 8 -5.79 -16.36 2.49
N HIS A 9 -5.87 -15.38 3.38
CA HIS A 9 -6.57 -14.14 3.17
C HIS A 9 -6.07 -13.40 1.93
N TRP A 10 -4.75 -13.32 1.70
CA TRP A 10 -4.17 -12.67 0.51
C TRP A 10 -4.52 -13.35 -0.81
N LYS A 11 -4.64 -14.69 -0.84
CA LYS A 11 -5.16 -15.41 -2.02
C LYS A 11 -6.61 -15.03 -2.32
N LYS A 12 -7.40 -14.74 -1.29
CA LYS A 12 -8.82 -14.35 -1.38
C LYS A 12 -9.02 -12.84 -1.60
N TYR A 13 -8.11 -11.99 -1.10
CA TYR A 13 -8.17 -10.52 -1.17
C TYR A 13 -8.10 -9.99 -2.60
N ASN A 14 -7.67 -10.82 -3.55
CA ASN A 14 -7.80 -10.56 -4.98
C ASN A 14 -9.27 -10.40 -5.45
N ARG A 15 -10.27 -10.58 -4.57
CA ARG A 15 -11.72 -10.50 -4.84
C ARG A 15 -12.49 -9.39 -4.10
N ILE A 16 -11.84 -8.57 -3.27
CA ILE A 16 -12.53 -7.42 -2.65
C ILE A 16 -12.76 -6.35 -3.72
N ASP A 17 -13.94 -5.70 -3.70
CA ASP A 17 -14.23 -4.55 -4.59
C ASP A 17 -13.35 -3.36 -4.22
N TYR A 18 -12.12 -3.43 -4.73
CA TYR A 18 -11.05 -2.50 -4.51
C TYR A 18 -11.41 -1.10 -5.04
N ARG A 19 -12.34 -0.98 -6.00
CA ARG A 19 -12.66 0.30 -6.65
C ARG A 19 -13.38 1.26 -5.70
N GLY A 20 -14.32 0.77 -4.90
CA GLY A 20 -15.02 1.60 -3.90
C GLY A 20 -14.08 2.04 -2.78
N TRP A 21 -13.30 1.09 -2.25
CA TRP A 21 -12.34 1.33 -1.17
C TRP A 21 -11.25 2.33 -1.58
N ILE A 22 -10.65 2.19 -2.78
CA ILE A 22 -9.65 3.13 -3.30
C ILE A 22 -10.21 4.56 -3.34
N LYS A 23 -11.44 4.75 -3.83
CA LYS A 23 -12.02 6.10 -3.97
C LYS A 23 -12.12 6.79 -2.61
N PHE A 24 -12.58 6.07 -1.60
CA PHE A 24 -12.67 6.58 -0.23
C PHE A 24 -11.29 6.90 0.34
N VAL A 25 -10.35 5.95 0.28
CA VAL A 25 -8.98 6.12 0.80
C VAL A 25 -8.23 7.23 0.08
N ASN A 26 -8.39 7.38 -1.23
CA ASN A 26 -7.78 8.47 -2.01
C ASN A 26 -8.28 9.85 -1.57
N ARG A 27 -9.57 9.99 -1.26
CA ARG A 27 -10.11 11.26 -0.73
C ARG A 27 -9.50 11.56 0.63
N ALA A 28 -9.51 10.60 1.54
CA ALA A 28 -8.93 10.76 2.88
C ALA A 28 -7.45 11.13 2.84
N TYR A 29 -6.64 10.49 1.99
CA TYR A 29 -5.22 10.81 1.85
C TYR A 29 -4.96 12.17 1.21
N ARG A 30 -5.81 12.64 0.29
CA ARG A 30 -5.69 13.99 -0.28
C ARG A 30 -6.03 15.08 0.71
N ASP A 31 -7.00 14.84 1.59
CA ASP A 31 -7.30 15.78 2.67
C ASP A 31 -6.17 15.78 3.69
N PHE A 32 -5.65 14.60 4.07
CA PHE A 32 -4.50 14.47 4.97
C PHE A 32 -3.22 15.12 4.41
N SER A 33 -2.95 14.98 3.10
CA SER A 33 -1.73 15.51 2.49
C SER A 33 -1.59 17.03 2.59
N ARG A 34 -2.71 17.76 2.72
CA ARG A 34 -2.70 19.23 2.90
C ARG A 34 -2.01 19.67 4.20
N TYR A 35 -1.93 18.78 5.18
CA TYR A 35 -1.32 19.05 6.48
C TYR A 35 0.13 18.57 6.57
N ILE A 36 0.63 17.83 5.57
CA ILE A 36 1.98 17.28 5.56
C ILE A 36 2.95 18.32 4.99
N LYS A 37 3.82 18.86 5.85
CA LYS A 37 4.88 19.81 5.47
C LYS A 37 6.26 19.16 5.48
N VAL A 38 6.46 18.18 4.60
CA VAL A 38 7.73 17.43 4.49
C VAL A 38 8.36 17.65 3.12
N LYS A 39 9.59 18.17 3.10
CA LYS A 39 10.39 18.29 1.86
C LYS A 39 10.97 16.91 1.50
N ASN A 40 10.77 16.49 0.25
CA ASN A 40 11.21 15.17 -0.26
C ASN A 40 10.68 13.99 0.57
N PRO A 41 9.34 13.79 0.63
CA PRO A 41 8.73 12.80 1.50
C PRO A 41 9.23 11.39 1.21
N LYS A 42 9.39 10.60 2.27
CA LYS A 42 9.71 9.17 2.23
C LYS A 42 8.65 8.45 3.04
N ILE A 43 8.20 7.30 2.57
CA ILE A 43 7.14 6.51 3.20
C ILE A 43 7.73 5.18 3.67
N ILE A 44 7.36 4.77 4.88
CA ILE A 44 7.55 3.41 5.37
C ILE A 44 6.19 2.87 5.84
N GLU A 45 5.84 1.66 5.42
CA GLU A 45 4.62 0.97 5.85
C GLU A 45 4.98 -0.39 6.43
N LEU A 46 4.51 -0.63 7.66
CA LEU A 46 4.70 -1.87 8.41
C LEU A 46 3.42 -2.70 8.30
N GLY A 47 3.54 -3.98 7.93
CA GLY A 47 2.38 -4.81 7.59
C GLY A 47 1.71 -4.34 6.30
N ALA A 48 2.52 -3.98 5.30
CA ALA A 48 2.06 -3.30 4.09
C ALA A 48 1.20 -4.18 3.16
N GLY A 49 1.24 -5.49 3.32
CA GLY A 49 0.64 -6.43 2.39
C GLY A 49 1.12 -6.19 0.96
N THR A 50 0.19 -5.86 0.07
CA THR A 50 0.48 -5.56 -1.34
C THR A 50 0.94 -4.12 -1.59
N GLY A 51 1.02 -3.28 -0.55
CA GLY A 51 1.56 -1.91 -0.60
C GLY A 51 0.66 -0.89 -1.29
N LEU A 52 -0.63 -1.19 -1.47
CA LEU A 52 -1.56 -0.35 -2.25
C LEU A 52 -1.80 1.03 -1.62
N ASN A 53 -1.87 1.09 -0.29
CA ASN A 53 -1.99 2.36 0.44
C ASN A 53 -0.74 3.22 0.25
N SER A 54 0.44 2.66 0.50
CA SER A 54 1.71 3.35 0.24
C SER A 54 1.87 3.78 -1.21
N LEU A 55 1.43 2.99 -2.19
CA LEU A 55 1.50 3.35 -3.60
C LEU A 55 0.66 4.60 -3.89
N LEU A 56 -0.57 4.63 -3.36
CA LEU A 56 -1.47 5.76 -3.51
C LEU A 56 -0.92 7.01 -2.81
N LEU A 57 -0.47 6.86 -1.56
CA LEU A 57 0.07 7.98 -0.80
C LEU A 57 1.38 8.50 -1.40
N ALA A 58 2.23 7.62 -1.94
CA ALA A 58 3.44 8.02 -2.65
C ALA A 58 3.15 8.89 -3.87
N LYS A 59 2.09 8.57 -4.62
CA LYS A 59 1.64 9.40 -5.75
C LYS A 59 1.11 10.75 -5.29
N ILE A 60 0.31 10.77 -4.22
CA ILE A 60 -0.27 12.02 -3.67
C ILE A 60 0.82 12.96 -3.13
N LEU A 61 1.80 12.41 -2.43
CA LEU A 61 2.87 13.19 -1.78
C LEU A 61 4.09 13.43 -2.68
N ASN A 62 4.13 12.84 -3.88
CA ASN A 62 5.32 12.77 -4.71
C ASN A 62 6.53 12.22 -3.92
N ALA A 63 6.33 11.08 -3.25
CA ALA A 63 7.33 10.50 -2.35
C ALA A 63 8.55 10.00 -3.13
N LYS A 64 9.74 10.39 -2.67
CA LYS A 64 11.03 10.03 -3.28
C LYS A 64 11.41 8.55 -3.04
N LYS A 65 10.91 7.97 -1.95
CA LYS A 65 11.20 6.59 -1.56
C LYS A 65 10.01 5.99 -0.82
N VAL A 66 9.73 4.73 -1.09
CA VAL A 66 8.78 3.91 -0.36
C VAL A 66 9.49 2.66 0.12
N VAL A 67 9.34 2.32 1.40
CA VAL A 67 9.82 1.08 2.02
C VAL A 67 8.61 0.31 2.52
N LEU A 68 8.42 -0.90 2.00
CA LEU A 68 7.35 -1.78 2.42
C LEU A 68 7.93 -2.90 3.25
N VAL A 69 7.36 -3.12 4.43
CA VAL A 69 7.74 -4.21 5.32
C VAL A 69 6.50 -5.07 5.53
N ASP A 70 6.62 -6.35 5.21
CA ASP A 70 5.58 -7.34 5.48
C ASP A 70 6.23 -8.69 5.75
N ASN A 71 5.57 -9.55 6.53
CA ASN A 71 6.07 -10.89 6.83
C ASN A 71 5.70 -11.91 5.74
N ASN A 72 4.88 -11.52 4.76
CA ASN A 72 4.40 -12.39 3.70
C ASN A 72 5.09 -12.08 2.36
N ASP A 73 5.98 -12.98 1.93
CA ASP A 73 6.72 -12.80 0.68
C ASP A 73 5.82 -12.70 -0.56
N GLU A 74 4.67 -13.37 -0.58
CA GLU A 74 3.75 -13.31 -1.72
C GLU A 74 3.10 -11.92 -1.84
N ALA A 75 2.77 -11.31 -0.70
CA ALA A 75 2.26 -9.93 -0.68
C ALA A 75 3.35 -8.95 -1.16
N LEU A 76 4.60 -9.15 -0.73
CA LEU A 76 5.74 -8.36 -1.21
C LEU A 76 6.04 -8.58 -2.70
N LYS A 77 5.89 -9.78 -3.25
CA LYS A 77 6.00 -10.03 -4.70
C LYS A 77 4.97 -9.25 -5.49
N ILE A 78 3.70 -9.26 -5.05
CA ILE A 78 2.63 -8.47 -5.67
C ILE A 78 2.95 -6.96 -5.58
N SER A 79 3.47 -6.50 -4.43
CA SER A 79 3.86 -5.09 -4.26
C SER A 79 4.93 -4.68 -5.29
N LYS A 80 5.94 -5.50 -5.55
CA LYS A 80 6.97 -5.23 -6.57
C LYS A 80 6.37 -5.07 -7.97
N ILE A 81 5.30 -5.80 -8.29
CA ILE A 81 4.59 -5.65 -9.58
C ILE A 81 3.81 -4.33 -9.59
N ASN A 82 3.09 -4.01 -8.51
CA ASN A 82 2.28 -2.80 -8.41
C ASN A 82 3.10 -1.51 -8.51
N PHE A 83 4.32 -1.50 -7.95
CA PHE A 83 5.21 -0.33 -7.96
C PHE A 83 6.06 -0.20 -9.23
N LYS A 84 6.07 -1.21 -10.11
CA LYS A 84 6.69 -1.13 -11.44
C LYS A 84 5.75 -0.57 -12.52
N LYS A 85 4.45 -0.47 -12.24
CA LYS A 85 3.42 0.10 -13.12
C LYS A 85 3.27 1.60 -12.88
#